data_AF-A0A6M3M8T7-F1
#
_entry.id   AF-A0A6M3M8T7-F1
#
_cell.length_a   1.000
_cell.length_b   1.000
_cell.length_c   1.000
_cell.angle_alpha   90.00
_cell.angle_beta   90.00
_cell.angle_gamma   90.00
#
_symmetry.space_group_name_H-M   'P 1'
#
loop_
_entity.id
_entity.type
_entity.pdbx_description
1 polymer ?
#
loop_
_entity_poly.entity_id
_entity_poly.type
_entity_poly.pdbx_seq_one_letter_code
_entity_poly.pdbx_strand_id
1 'polypeptide(L)'
;MRLMPTTLFNELFPDVKDPENPGHYLCRFCGKPTINTRRFFYCSDECYNLCQKAVSWLSARRAVWKRDGGKCVRCGTSVLLYDGWKKEGEGKEVAACHHVIPVRELHGIAYDAVYNDDWGDVPAEIKSLWFCRFYVMLYLDINNLITLCFKCHKMIHAADLRSQYRGNPFMVTETKWMGFWKKIDEIKYTRILEDFMT
;
A
#
# COMPACT_ATOMS: atom_id res chain seq x y z
N MET A 1 10.56 15.88 -5.23
CA MET A 1 9.20 16.47 -5.14
C MET A 1 8.41 15.63 -4.15
N ARG A 2 8.04 16.15 -2.97
CA ARG A 2 7.06 15.44 -2.11
C ARG A 2 5.71 15.67 -2.75
N LEU A 3 5.18 14.69 -3.47
CA LEU A 3 3.78 14.70 -3.88
C LEU A 3 2.96 14.88 -2.61
N MET A 4 2.24 15.99 -2.51
CA MET A 4 1.32 16.19 -1.39
C MET A 4 0.30 15.05 -1.47
N PRO A 5 -0.02 14.37 -0.36
CA PRO A 5 -0.88 13.18 -0.39
C PRO A 5 -2.20 13.39 -1.13
N THR A 6 -2.70 14.63 -1.16
CA THR A 6 -3.93 15.03 -1.83
C THR A 6 -3.87 15.03 -3.37
N THR A 7 -2.73 15.38 -4.00
CA THR A 7 -2.64 15.38 -5.48
C THR A 7 -2.61 13.96 -6.02
N LEU A 8 -1.74 13.12 -5.43
CA LEU A 8 -1.63 11.71 -5.79
C LEU A 8 -2.94 10.95 -5.52
N PHE A 9 -3.66 11.30 -4.45
CA PHE A 9 -4.97 10.71 -4.16
C PHE A 9 -5.99 10.97 -5.26
N ASN A 10 -6.09 12.22 -5.73
CA ASN A 10 -7.00 12.57 -6.81
C ASN A 10 -6.55 12.01 -8.16
N GLU A 11 -5.24 11.82 -8.36
CA GLU A 11 -4.70 11.15 -9.56
C GLU A 11 -4.97 9.64 -9.57
N LEU A 12 -4.88 8.97 -8.42
CA LEU A 12 -5.14 7.54 -8.27
C LEU A 12 -6.65 7.22 -8.28
N PHE A 13 -7.42 8.10 -7.65
CA PHE A 13 -8.84 7.91 -7.37
C PHE A 13 -9.60 9.17 -7.78
N PRO A 14 -9.71 9.45 -9.09
CA PRO A 14 -10.31 10.68 -9.60
C PRO A 14 -11.81 10.72 -9.36
N ASP A 15 -12.32 11.94 -9.29
CA ASP A 15 -13.75 12.19 -9.28
C ASP A 15 -14.33 11.98 -10.67
N VAL A 16 -15.19 10.99 -10.81
CA VAL A 16 -15.92 10.71 -12.05
C VAL A 16 -17.40 10.98 -11.79
N LYS A 17 -18.02 11.87 -12.56
CA LYS A 17 -19.46 12.12 -12.48
C LYS A 17 -20.21 10.92 -13.05
N ASP A 18 -21.33 10.57 -12.43
CA ASP A 18 -22.21 9.53 -12.95
C ASP A 18 -23.01 10.09 -14.15
N PRO A 19 -22.82 9.57 -15.38
CA PRO A 19 -23.53 10.05 -16.55
C PRO A 19 -25.03 9.75 -16.51
N GLU A 20 -25.45 8.71 -15.79
CA GLU A 20 -26.84 8.28 -15.70
C GLU A 20 -27.61 9.01 -14.60
N ASN A 21 -26.90 9.55 -13.59
CA ASN A 21 -27.49 10.18 -12.40
C ASN A 21 -26.90 11.59 -12.16
N PRO A 22 -27.45 12.65 -12.79
CA PRO A 22 -26.96 14.01 -12.63
C PRO A 22 -26.87 14.45 -11.16
N GLY A 23 -25.72 15.00 -10.77
CA GLY A 23 -25.45 15.41 -9.39
C GLY A 23 -24.82 14.33 -8.52
N HIS A 24 -24.68 13.11 -9.02
CA HIS A 24 -23.98 12.01 -8.36
C HIS A 24 -22.64 11.69 -9.03
N TYR A 25 -21.83 10.90 -8.32
CA TYR A 25 -20.50 10.48 -8.75
C TYR A 25 -20.46 8.96 -8.84
N LEU A 26 -19.52 8.44 -9.63
CA LEU A 26 -19.11 7.05 -9.57
C LEU A 26 -18.17 6.86 -8.40
N CYS A 27 -18.20 5.67 -7.80
CA CYS A 27 -17.35 5.32 -6.70
C CYS A 27 -15.89 5.35 -7.15
N ARG A 28 -15.08 6.14 -6.45
CA ARG A 28 -13.63 6.27 -6.68
C ARG A 28 -12.86 4.93 -6.69
N PHE A 29 -13.37 3.89 -6.04
CA PHE A 29 -12.72 2.58 -5.96
C PHE A 29 -13.20 1.58 -7.03
N CYS A 30 -14.52 1.43 -7.19
CA CYS A 30 -15.10 0.34 -8.00
C CYS A 30 -16.00 0.82 -9.15
N GLY A 31 -16.09 2.13 -9.39
CA GLY A 31 -16.88 2.70 -10.48
C GLY A 31 -18.41 2.65 -10.30
N LYS A 32 -18.93 2.00 -9.25
CA LYS A 32 -20.39 1.90 -9.02
C LYS A 32 -21.02 3.24 -8.62
N PRO A 33 -22.28 3.52 -8.99
CA PRO A 33 -23.00 4.72 -8.56
C PRO A 33 -23.01 4.94 -7.04
N THR A 34 -22.85 6.18 -6.59
CA THR A 34 -22.88 6.55 -5.15
C THR A 34 -24.26 6.98 -4.63
N ILE A 35 -25.30 6.90 -5.47
CA ILE A 35 -26.65 7.45 -5.25
C ILE A 35 -27.28 7.11 -3.88
N ASN A 36 -26.96 5.95 -3.32
CA ASN A 36 -27.60 5.42 -2.11
C ASN A 36 -26.74 5.57 -0.85
N THR A 37 -25.71 6.41 -0.86
CA THR A 37 -24.78 6.51 0.27
C THR A 37 -24.65 7.93 0.80
N ARG A 38 -24.29 8.01 2.09
CA ARG A 38 -23.91 9.29 2.72
C ARG A 38 -22.55 9.81 2.25
N ARG A 39 -21.79 9.00 1.50
CA ARG A 39 -20.45 9.33 1.01
C ARG A 39 -20.53 9.69 -0.46
N PHE A 40 -20.26 10.96 -0.76
CA PHE A 40 -20.38 11.49 -2.11
C PHE A 40 -19.57 10.71 -3.17
N PHE A 41 -18.38 10.23 -2.79
CA PHE A 41 -17.42 9.58 -3.72
C PHE A 41 -17.28 8.06 -3.55
N TYR A 42 -18.06 7.43 -2.66
CA TYR A 42 -17.90 6.01 -2.34
C TYR A 42 -19.24 5.28 -2.20
N CYS A 43 -19.38 4.14 -2.89
CA CYS A 43 -20.60 3.34 -2.84
C CYS A 43 -20.71 2.50 -1.54
N SER A 44 -19.66 2.41 -0.72
CA SER A 44 -19.67 1.72 0.57
C SER A 44 -18.53 2.17 1.48
N ASP A 45 -18.65 1.90 2.79
CA ASP A 45 -17.55 2.06 3.74
C ASP A 45 -16.36 1.17 3.40
N GLU A 46 -16.61 0.00 2.82
CA GLU A 46 -15.56 -0.91 2.35
C GLU A 46 -14.72 -0.27 1.25
N CYS A 47 -15.35 0.27 0.20
CA CYS A 47 -14.65 0.97 -0.89
C CYS A 47 -13.85 2.17 -0.37
N TYR A 48 -14.45 2.95 0.54
CA TYR A 48 -13.74 4.04 1.21
C TYR A 48 -12.49 3.53 1.95
N ASN A 49 -12.64 2.49 2.77
CA ASN A 49 -11.54 1.94 3.56
C ASN A 49 -10.43 1.34 2.69
N LEU A 50 -10.76 0.71 1.55
CA LEU A 50 -9.79 0.18 0.59
C LEU A 50 -8.97 1.31 -0.04
N CYS A 51 -9.61 2.37 -0.53
CA CYS A 51 -8.90 3.56 -1.02
C CYS A 51 -8.01 4.18 0.06
N GLN A 52 -8.52 4.33 1.29
CA GLN A 52 -7.74 4.93 2.38
C GLN A 52 -6.49 4.10 2.72
N LYS A 53 -6.57 2.76 2.68
CA LYS A 53 -5.39 1.89 2.87
C LYS A 53 -4.36 2.08 1.77
N ALA A 54 -4.79 2.31 0.53
CA ALA A 54 -3.90 2.47 -0.63
C ALA A 54 -3.18 3.82 -0.71
N VAL A 55 -3.57 4.82 0.08
CA VAL A 55 -3.06 6.20 -0.03
C VAL A 55 -2.66 6.87 1.28
N SER A 56 -3.07 6.29 2.42
CA SER A 56 -2.79 6.85 3.73
C SER A 56 -1.98 5.87 4.56
N TRP A 57 -0.75 6.26 4.89
CA TRP A 57 0.12 5.51 5.79
C TRP A 57 -0.52 5.26 7.15
N LEU A 58 -1.30 6.21 7.66
CA LEU A 58 -2.01 6.05 8.93
C LEU A 58 -3.09 4.95 8.84
N SER A 59 -3.82 4.92 7.72
CA SER A 59 -4.85 3.91 7.46
C SER A 59 -4.23 2.52 7.23
N ALA A 60 -3.16 2.43 6.45
CA ALA A 60 -2.40 1.19 6.25
C ALA A 60 -1.86 0.66 7.58
N ARG A 61 -1.21 1.51 8.38
CA ARG A 61 -0.71 1.16 9.71
C ARG A 61 -1.81 0.67 10.66
N ARG A 62 -2.97 1.34 10.69
CA ARG A 62 -4.14 0.91 11.47
C ARG A 62 -4.63 -0.47 11.06
N ALA A 63 -4.74 -0.70 9.75
CA ALA A 63 -5.17 -1.98 9.21
C ALA A 63 -4.21 -3.11 9.57
N VAL A 64 -2.90 -2.88 9.45
CA VAL A 64 -1.84 -3.83 9.78
C VAL A 64 -1.79 -4.12 11.27
N TRP A 65 -1.85 -3.10 12.12
CA TRP A 65 -1.92 -3.26 13.58
C TRP A 65 -3.15 -4.08 14.01
N LYS A 66 -4.31 -3.81 13.41
CA LYS A 66 -5.54 -4.56 13.68
C LYS A 66 -5.42 -6.02 13.23
N ARG A 67 -4.87 -6.27 12.03
CA ARG A 67 -4.63 -7.62 11.50
C ARG A 67 -3.69 -8.42 12.42
N ASP A 68 -2.65 -7.77 12.93
CA ASP A 68 -1.63 -8.39 13.77
C ASP A 68 -2.06 -8.46 15.25
N GLY A 69 -3.32 -8.16 15.56
CA GLY A 69 -3.89 -8.27 16.91
C GLY A 69 -3.27 -7.29 17.92
N GLY A 70 -2.71 -6.18 17.46
CA GLY A 70 -2.01 -5.21 18.30
C GLY A 70 -0.73 -5.77 18.94
N LYS A 71 -0.10 -6.76 18.32
CA LYS A 71 1.12 -7.40 18.82
C LYS A 71 2.24 -7.34 17.80
N CYS A 72 3.47 -7.34 18.30
CA CYS A 72 4.65 -7.54 17.48
C CYS A 72 4.59 -8.94 16.85
N VAL A 73 4.60 -9.04 15.52
CA VAL A 73 4.53 -10.34 14.82
C VAL A 73 5.75 -11.22 15.07
N ARG A 74 6.86 -10.64 15.54
CA ARG A 74 8.11 -11.36 15.78
C ARG A 74 8.21 -11.93 17.21
N CYS A 75 7.89 -11.14 18.22
CA CYS A 75 8.09 -11.52 19.64
C CYS A 75 6.79 -11.61 20.45
N GLY A 76 5.63 -11.28 19.87
CA GLY A 76 4.34 -11.36 20.54
C GLY A 76 4.03 -10.23 21.51
N THR A 77 4.98 -9.32 21.80
CA THR A 77 4.77 -8.18 22.70
C THR A 77 3.62 -7.30 22.24
N SER A 78 2.69 -6.99 23.13
CA SER A 78 1.60 -6.04 22.88
C SER A 78 2.15 -4.64 22.64
N VAL A 79 1.68 -3.99 21.59
CA VAL A 79 2.13 -2.65 21.18
C VAL A 79 0.95 -1.72 20.95
N LEU A 80 1.11 -0.46 21.29
CA LEU A 80 0.09 0.56 21.03
C LEU A 80 0.15 1.04 19.59
N LEU A 81 -1.02 1.24 18.98
CA LEU A 81 -1.10 1.91 17.69
C LEU A 81 -0.57 3.34 17.81
N TYR A 82 0.35 3.72 16.93
CA TYR A 82 0.72 5.13 16.76
C TYR A 82 -0.38 5.87 15.99
N ASP A 83 -1.12 6.76 16.66
CA ASP A 83 -2.19 7.58 16.07
C ASP A 83 -1.81 9.05 15.84
N GLY A 84 -0.58 9.44 16.19
CA GLY A 84 -0.01 10.75 15.93
C GLY A 84 0.00 11.68 17.16
N TRP A 85 1.12 12.40 17.32
CA TRP A 85 1.34 13.58 18.18
C TRP A 85 1.08 13.50 19.70
N LYS A 86 0.46 12.46 20.25
CA LYS A 86 0.46 12.29 21.71
C LYS A 86 1.85 11.84 22.17
N LYS A 87 2.63 12.82 22.63
CA LYS A 87 3.86 12.60 23.40
C LYS A 87 3.50 11.73 24.61
N GLU A 88 4.16 10.58 24.67
CA GLU A 88 4.65 9.92 25.89
C GLU A 88 3.78 10.14 27.14
N GLY A 89 2.87 9.19 27.35
CA GLY A 89 2.30 8.87 28.65
C GLY A 89 2.48 7.37 28.89
N GLU A 90 3.32 7.04 29.85
CA GLU A 90 3.44 5.72 30.51
C GLU A 90 3.90 4.53 29.64
N GLY A 91 5.21 4.43 29.39
CA GLY A 91 5.98 3.18 29.30
C GLY A 91 5.58 2.10 28.28
N LYS A 92 4.52 2.30 27.48
CA LYS A 92 4.00 1.31 26.54
C LYS A 92 4.73 1.41 25.21
N GLU A 93 5.18 0.27 24.69
CA GLU A 93 5.85 0.21 23.39
C GLU A 93 4.87 0.59 22.27
N VAL A 94 5.26 1.55 21.45
CA VAL A 94 4.51 1.96 20.26
C VAL A 94 4.85 1.03 19.10
N ALA A 95 3.83 0.64 18.34
CA ALA A 95 3.95 -0.14 17.12
C ALA A 95 4.76 0.60 16.06
N ALA A 96 5.84 -0.03 15.60
CA ALA A 96 6.48 0.28 14.35
C ALA A 96 5.82 -0.54 13.23
N CYS A 97 5.50 0.12 12.12
CA CYS A 97 5.06 -0.56 10.90
C CYS A 97 6.28 -0.72 10.00
N HIS A 98 6.54 -1.93 9.54
CA HIS A 98 7.74 -2.27 8.77
C HIS A 98 7.35 -2.96 7.47
N HIS A 99 8.06 -2.64 6.39
CA HIS A 99 7.90 -3.31 5.10
C HIS A 99 8.58 -4.68 5.13
N VAL A 100 7.88 -5.75 4.71
CA VAL A 100 8.46 -7.10 4.64
C VAL A 100 9.47 -7.19 3.51
N ILE A 101 9.11 -6.64 2.34
CA ILE A 101 10.01 -6.41 1.22
C ILE A 101 10.65 -5.03 1.43
N PRO A 102 11.99 -4.92 1.48
CA PRO A 102 12.67 -3.65 1.65
C PRO A 102 12.20 -2.61 0.61
N VAL A 103 12.01 -1.37 1.05
CA VAL A 103 11.54 -0.28 0.19
C VAL A 103 12.39 -0.11 -1.09
N ARG A 104 13.71 -0.37 -0.98
CA ARG A 104 14.62 -0.36 -2.13
C ARG A 104 14.25 -1.41 -3.18
N GLU A 105 13.85 -2.60 -2.76
CA GLU A 105 13.43 -3.69 -3.66
C GLU A 105 12.06 -3.39 -4.27
N LEU A 106 11.14 -2.78 -3.51
CA LEU A 106 9.84 -2.33 -4.05
C LEU A 106 10.01 -1.34 -5.20
N HIS A 107 10.98 -0.44 -5.10
CA HIS A 107 11.32 0.48 -6.19
C HIS A 107 11.79 -0.28 -7.44
N GLY A 108 12.63 -1.30 -7.27
CA GLY A 108 13.07 -2.16 -8.37
C GLY A 108 11.91 -2.88 -9.03
N ILE A 109 11.05 -3.53 -8.22
CA ILE A 109 9.85 -4.24 -8.71
C ILE A 109 8.93 -3.30 -9.49
N ALA A 110 8.64 -2.11 -8.95
CA ALA A 110 7.80 -1.12 -9.63
C ALA A 110 8.45 -0.61 -10.92
N TYR A 111 9.79 -0.46 -10.92
CA TYR A 111 10.53 -0.03 -12.11
C TYR A 111 10.48 -1.10 -13.20
N ASP A 112 10.77 -2.35 -12.85
CA ASP A 112 10.77 -3.47 -13.79
C ASP A 112 9.39 -3.65 -14.44
N ALA A 113 8.32 -3.58 -13.64
CA ALA A 113 6.94 -3.71 -14.13
C ALA A 113 6.50 -2.63 -15.12
N VAL A 114 7.17 -1.46 -15.13
CA VAL A 114 6.75 -0.30 -15.94
C VAL A 114 7.73 0.05 -17.06
N TYR A 115 9.03 -0.15 -16.82
CA TYR A 115 10.08 0.26 -17.73
C TYR A 115 10.78 -0.91 -18.43
N ASN A 116 10.76 -2.11 -17.84
CA ASN A 116 11.37 -3.30 -18.44
C ASN A 116 10.35 -4.24 -19.09
N ASP A 117 9.04 -4.01 -18.89
CA ASP A 117 7.97 -4.72 -19.58
C ASP A 117 7.61 -4.03 -20.92
N ASP A 118 6.95 -4.76 -21.81
CA ASP A 118 6.53 -4.24 -23.11
C ASP A 118 5.27 -3.37 -22.99
N TRP A 119 5.50 -2.07 -22.85
CA TRP A 119 4.45 -1.04 -22.86
C TRP A 119 4.29 -0.38 -24.24
N GLY A 120 4.88 -0.94 -25.31
CA GLY A 120 4.88 -0.34 -26.65
C GLY A 120 5.31 1.14 -26.66
N ASP A 121 4.62 1.94 -27.49
CA ASP A 121 4.88 3.37 -27.70
C ASP A 121 4.25 4.31 -26.65
N VAL A 122 3.94 3.80 -25.45
CA VAL A 122 3.36 4.63 -24.38
C VAL A 122 4.34 5.77 -24.00
N PRO A 123 3.88 7.04 -23.94
CA PRO A 123 4.73 8.18 -23.60
C PRO A 123 5.42 8.04 -22.23
N ALA A 124 6.63 8.58 -22.11
CA ALA A 124 7.45 8.46 -20.91
C ALA A 124 6.78 9.04 -19.67
N GLU A 125 6.01 10.13 -19.82
CA GLU A 125 5.26 10.78 -18.74
C GLU A 125 4.17 9.84 -18.18
N ILE A 126 3.52 9.09 -19.07
CA ILE A 126 2.50 8.10 -18.70
C ILE A 126 3.15 6.93 -17.97
N LYS A 127 4.30 6.45 -18.44
CA LYS A 127 5.09 5.42 -17.71
C LYS A 127 5.49 5.92 -16.32
N SER A 128 6.00 7.15 -16.19
CA SER A 128 6.34 7.73 -14.89
C SER A 128 5.16 7.84 -13.94
N LEU A 129 3.96 8.17 -14.44
CA LEU A 129 2.75 8.16 -13.65
C LEU A 129 2.44 6.75 -13.15
N TRP A 130 2.44 5.76 -14.04
CA TRP A 130 2.20 4.35 -13.68
C TRP A 130 3.20 3.82 -12.67
N PHE A 131 4.49 4.13 -12.84
CA PHE A 131 5.52 3.81 -11.86
C PHE A 131 5.18 4.36 -10.47
N CYS A 132 4.82 5.64 -10.38
CA CYS A 132 4.42 6.25 -9.11
C CYS A 132 3.21 5.53 -8.50
N ARG A 133 2.22 5.18 -9.32
CA ARG A 133 1.00 4.48 -8.87
C ARG A 133 1.34 3.09 -8.33
N PHE A 134 2.03 2.26 -9.11
CA PHE A 134 2.44 0.90 -8.71
C PHE A 134 3.30 0.92 -7.45
N TYR A 135 4.30 1.80 -7.41
CA TYR A 135 5.17 1.93 -6.26
C TYR A 135 4.38 2.27 -4.99
N VAL A 136 3.43 3.21 -5.07
CA VAL A 136 2.59 3.60 -3.91
C VAL A 136 1.69 2.45 -3.47
N MET A 137 1.11 1.71 -4.41
CA MET A 137 0.29 0.53 -4.11
C MET A 137 1.12 -0.54 -3.38
N LEU A 138 2.32 -0.86 -3.86
CA LEU A 138 3.23 -1.81 -3.22
C LEU A 138 3.77 -1.32 -1.86
N TYR A 139 4.02 -0.01 -1.76
CA TYR A 139 4.51 0.64 -0.55
C TYR A 139 3.47 0.64 0.58
N LEU A 140 2.18 0.72 0.24
CA LEU A 140 1.08 0.78 1.19
C LEU A 140 0.29 -0.54 1.28
N ASP A 141 0.68 -1.57 0.53
CA ASP A 141 0.05 -2.88 0.60
C ASP A 141 0.20 -3.45 2.01
N ILE A 142 -0.94 -3.71 2.65
CA ILE A 142 -1.00 -4.29 3.98
C ILE A 142 -0.27 -5.64 4.05
N ASN A 143 -0.23 -6.43 2.97
CA ASN A 143 0.46 -7.72 2.92
C ASN A 143 1.98 -7.56 2.92
N ASN A 144 2.47 -6.41 2.47
CA ASN A 144 3.87 -6.03 2.55
C ASN A 144 4.22 -5.28 3.84
N LEU A 145 3.27 -5.15 4.78
CA LEU A 145 3.49 -4.44 6.04
C LEU A 145 3.28 -5.37 7.22
N ILE A 146 4.07 -5.18 8.29
CA ILE A 146 3.95 -5.90 9.56
C ILE A 146 4.10 -4.98 10.76
N THR A 147 3.44 -5.36 11.86
CA THR A 147 3.54 -4.70 13.17
C THR A 147 4.71 -5.25 13.96
N LEU A 148 5.62 -4.38 14.39
CA LEU A 148 6.77 -4.72 15.21
C LEU A 148 6.85 -3.82 16.44
N CYS A 149 7.38 -4.34 17.54
CA CYS A 149 7.87 -3.47 18.60
C CYS A 149 9.15 -2.75 18.15
N PHE A 150 9.47 -1.64 18.82
CA PHE A 150 10.62 -0.81 18.46
C PHE A 150 11.95 -1.57 18.49
N LYS A 151 12.15 -2.46 19.47
CA LYS A 151 13.34 -3.31 19.58
C LYS A 151 13.47 -4.25 18.37
N CYS A 152 12.41 -5.02 18.05
CA CYS A 152 12.42 -5.92 16.91
C CYS A 152 12.58 -5.17 15.58
N HIS A 153 11.96 -4.00 15.44
CA HIS A 153 12.11 -3.16 14.26
C HIS A 153 13.57 -2.72 14.04
N LYS A 154 14.24 -2.21 15.08
CA LYS A 154 15.67 -1.86 15.02
C LYS A 154 16.55 -3.05 14.67
N MET A 155 16.25 -4.24 15.20
CA MET A 155 17.01 -5.45 14.89
C MET A 155 16.90 -5.85 13.42
N ILE A 156 15.74 -5.68 12.79
CA ILE A 156 15.56 -5.96 11.37
C ILE A 156 16.33 -4.95 10.52
N HIS A 157 16.18 -3.65 10.77
CA HIS A 157 16.99 -2.63 10.09
C HIS A 157 18.50 -2.91 10.18
N ALA A 158 18.98 -3.28 11.37
CA ALA A 158 20.39 -3.63 11.54
C ALA A 158 20.79 -4.92 10.80
N ALA A 159 19.87 -5.89 10.65
CA ALA A 159 20.11 -7.09 9.86
C ALA A 159 20.11 -6.80 8.35
N ASP A 160 19.17 -5.99 7.86
CA ASP A 160 19.09 -5.56 6.47
C ASP A 160 20.31 -4.75 6.05
N LEU A 161 20.78 -3.83 6.92
CA LEU A 161 22.03 -3.13 6.69
C LEU A 161 23.19 -4.13 6.59
N ARG A 162 23.27 -5.12 7.49
CA ARG A 162 24.34 -6.13 7.46
C ARG A 162 24.29 -7.03 6.21
N SER A 163 23.11 -7.40 5.71
CA SER A 163 23.00 -8.19 4.47
C SER A 163 23.40 -7.38 3.25
N GLN A 164 23.02 -6.09 3.19
CA GLN A 164 23.42 -5.16 2.13
C GLN A 164 24.95 -4.99 2.04
N TYR A 165 25.66 -4.95 3.17
CA TYR A 165 27.13 -4.83 3.18
C TYR A 165 27.87 -6.17 3.03
N ARG A 166 27.20 -7.31 3.11
CA ARG A 166 27.82 -8.64 3.01
C ARG A 166 27.54 -9.37 1.69
N GLY A 167 26.87 -8.74 0.73
CA GLY A 167 26.59 -9.35 -0.57
C GLY A 167 25.76 -10.63 -0.48
N ASN A 168 25.00 -10.83 0.60
CA ASN A 168 24.23 -12.06 0.82
C ASN A 168 22.73 -11.74 0.73
N PRO A 169 22.02 -12.25 -0.31
CA PRO A 169 20.61 -11.98 -0.48
C PRO A 169 19.87 -12.70 0.65
N PHE A 170 19.16 -11.95 1.49
CA PHE A 170 18.16 -12.56 2.34
C PHE A 170 17.03 -13.02 1.41
N MET A 171 17.20 -14.21 0.81
CA MET A 171 16.14 -14.89 0.10
C MET A 171 15.05 -15.20 1.11
N VAL A 172 14.06 -14.32 1.20
CA VAL A 172 12.68 -14.78 1.44
C VAL A 172 12.51 -15.94 0.46
N THR A 173 12.29 -17.14 0.97
CA THR A 173 12.32 -18.35 0.14
C THR A 173 11.36 -18.18 -1.04
N GLU A 174 11.77 -18.66 -2.22
CA GLU A 174 11.02 -18.60 -3.48
C GLU A 174 9.55 -19.03 -3.32
N THR A 175 9.27 -19.94 -2.38
CA THR A 175 7.92 -20.37 -1.95
C THR A 175 7.04 -19.28 -1.34
N LYS A 176 7.60 -18.33 -0.56
CA LYS A 176 6.86 -17.17 -0.03
C LYS A 176 6.63 -16.11 -1.09
N TRP A 177 7.59 -15.91 -2.00
CA TRP A 177 7.44 -15.03 -3.16
C TRP A 177 6.40 -15.53 -4.13
N MET A 178 6.45 -16.81 -4.51
CA MET A 178 5.45 -17.42 -5.38
C MET A 178 4.07 -17.43 -4.72
N GLY A 179 3.96 -17.58 -3.40
CA GLY A 179 2.68 -17.42 -2.69
C GLY A 179 2.14 -15.98 -2.67
N PHE A 180 3.02 -14.98 -2.66
CA PHE A 180 2.67 -13.56 -2.77
C PHE A 180 2.25 -13.21 -4.21
N TRP A 181 3.02 -13.61 -5.21
CA TRP A 181 2.71 -13.42 -6.63
C TRP A 181 1.47 -14.21 -7.04
N LYS A 182 1.31 -15.46 -6.62
CA LYS A 182 0.09 -16.24 -6.85
C LYS A 182 -1.13 -15.59 -6.18
N LYS A 183 -0.95 -14.93 -5.02
CA LYS A 183 -2.00 -14.08 -4.43
C LYS A 183 -2.22 -12.78 -5.19
N ILE A 184 -1.19 -12.14 -5.75
CA ILE A 184 -1.35 -10.95 -6.61
C ILE A 184 -2.05 -11.31 -7.93
N ASP A 185 -1.70 -12.45 -8.53
CA ASP A 185 -2.34 -13.03 -9.71
C ASP A 185 -3.79 -13.46 -9.41
N GLU A 186 -4.05 -14.04 -8.23
CA GLU A 186 -5.41 -14.36 -7.75
C GLU A 186 -6.21 -13.09 -7.37
N ILE A 187 -5.55 -12.06 -6.82
CA ILE A 187 -6.10 -10.71 -6.59
C ILE A 187 -6.08 -9.94 -7.92
N LYS A 188 -6.61 -10.51 -9.01
CA LYS A 188 -7.05 -9.85 -10.26
C LYS A 188 -6.41 -8.46 -10.56
N TYR A 189 -5.09 -8.31 -10.52
CA TYR A 189 -4.45 -7.05 -10.87
C TYR A 189 -4.53 -6.83 -12.38
N THR A 190 -4.58 -7.91 -13.16
CA THR A 190 -4.97 -7.91 -14.58
C THR A 190 -6.32 -7.25 -14.80
N ARG A 191 -7.33 -7.50 -13.96
CA ARG A 191 -8.65 -6.86 -14.12
C ARG A 191 -8.64 -5.38 -13.70
N ILE A 192 -7.85 -5.01 -12.69
CA ILE A 192 -7.65 -3.60 -12.33
C ILE A 192 -6.88 -2.87 -13.44
N LEU A 193 -5.94 -3.51 -14.14
CA LEU A 193 -5.24 -2.90 -15.27
C LEU A 193 -6.12 -2.84 -16.52
N GLU A 194 -6.91 -3.87 -16.80
CA GLU A 194 -7.88 -3.92 -17.91
C GLU A 194 -8.99 -2.89 -17.71
N ASP A 195 -9.62 -2.81 -16.53
CA ASP A 195 -10.70 -1.85 -16.23
C ASP A 195 -10.21 -0.38 -16.14
N PHE A 196 -8.89 -0.13 -16.04
CA PHE A 196 -8.30 1.22 -16.01
C PHE A 196 -7.66 1.64 -17.35
N MET A 197 -7.36 0.70 -18.25
CA MET A 197 -6.82 0.99 -19.59
C MET A 197 -7.90 1.07 -20.68
N THR A 198 -9.15 0.67 -20.39
CA THR A 198 -10.34 0.94 -21.21
C THR A 198 -11.10 2.15 -20.71
#